data_AF-A0A7C9CVN1-F1
#
_entry.id   AF-A0A7C9CVN1-F1
#
_cell.length_a   1.000
_cell.length_b   1.000
_cell.length_c   1.000
_cell.angle_alpha   90.00
_cell.angle_beta   90.00
_cell.angle_gamma   90.00
#
_symmetry.space_group_name_H-M   'P 1'
#
loop_
_entity.id
_entity.type
_entity.pdbx_description
1 polymer ?
#
loop_
_entity_poly.entity_id
_entity_poly.type
_entity_poly.pdbx_seq_one_letter_code
_entity_poly.pdbx_strand_id
1 'polypeptide(L)'
;QQRPVWFSNLERLTLHSCEELEDFQFISVVEDASPGKIGGLVVPNLRVLKLLSLPKLSGTLCKGQLYTTLRELTISDCREVKEVFRFDPSQHSQSGVPNLESVRVKDCGNLEMIFSSSNNSRNLILVFPKLKSLGLINLPKLWSIYRGVLLCSCIVKIIISLCPNYRRVEELS
;
A
#
# COMPACT_ATOMS: atom_id res chain seq x y z
N GLN A 1 9.91 -13.68 23.56
CA GLN A 1 9.89 -12.32 22.96
C GLN A 1 10.93 -12.27 21.85
N GLN A 2 10.53 -12.26 20.58
CA GLN A 2 11.47 -12.09 19.47
C GLN A 2 11.73 -10.59 19.28
N ARG A 3 13.01 -10.20 19.29
CA ARG A 3 13.43 -8.82 19.03
C ARG A 3 13.19 -8.49 17.55
N PRO A 4 12.87 -7.22 17.21
CA PRO A 4 12.81 -6.80 15.83
C PRO A 4 14.17 -6.95 15.14
N VAL A 5 14.16 -7.35 13.88
CA VAL A 5 15.35 -7.52 13.04
C VAL A 5 15.56 -6.25 12.21
N TRP A 6 16.77 -5.68 12.27
CA TRP A 6 17.10 -4.41 11.63
C TRP A 6 17.84 -4.63 10.31
N PHE A 7 17.33 -4.01 9.25
CA PHE A 7 17.88 -4.08 7.91
C PHE A 7 18.17 -2.67 7.38
N SER A 8 19.18 -2.02 7.95
CA SER A 8 19.48 -0.61 7.71
C SER A 8 19.82 -0.26 6.25
N ASN A 9 20.32 -1.21 5.46
CA ASN A 9 20.70 -0.98 4.06
C ASN A 9 19.70 -1.56 3.05
N LEU A 10 18.61 -2.19 3.52
CA LEU A 10 17.69 -2.89 2.63
C LEU A 10 16.79 -1.90 1.89
N GLU A 11 17.07 -1.70 0.60
CA GLU A 11 16.24 -0.85 -0.27
C GLU A 11 15.14 -1.61 -1.00
N ARG A 12 15.26 -2.93 -1.12
CA ARG A 12 14.34 -3.77 -1.91
C ARG A 12 13.96 -5.01 -1.11
N LEU A 13 12.67 -5.22 -0.91
CA LEU A 13 12.10 -6.40 -0.26
C LEU A 13 11.13 -7.07 -1.23
N THR A 14 11.33 -8.36 -1.48
CA THR A 14 10.42 -9.19 -2.26
C THR A 14 10.04 -10.39 -1.44
N LEU A 15 8.73 -10.60 -1.27
CA LEU A 15 8.16 -11.77 -0.63
C LEU A 15 7.33 -12.50 -1.67
N HIS A 16 7.60 -13.80 -1.80
CA HIS A 16 7.01 -14.63 -2.83
C HIS A 16 6.62 -15.96 -2.20
N SER A 17 5.36 -16.37 -2.37
CA SER A 17 4.87 -17.68 -1.93
C SER A 17 5.03 -17.94 -0.42
N CYS A 18 4.90 -16.89 0.41
CA CYS A 18 4.86 -17.05 1.86
C CYS A 18 3.43 -17.41 2.28
N GLU A 19 3.15 -18.70 2.39
CA GLU A 19 1.80 -19.24 2.65
C GLU A 19 1.26 -18.92 4.05
N GLU A 20 2.16 -18.71 5.02
CA GLU A 20 1.82 -18.45 6.43
C GLU A 20 1.91 -16.97 6.82
N LEU A 21 2.22 -16.07 5.87
CA LEU A 21 2.35 -14.65 6.18
C LEU A 21 0.98 -13.97 6.17
N GLU A 22 0.45 -13.68 7.36
CA GLU A 22 -0.95 -13.25 7.53
C GLU A 22 -1.14 -11.73 7.66
N ASP A 23 -0.15 -10.99 8.18
CA ASP A 23 -0.32 -9.57 8.51
C ASP A 23 0.81 -8.73 7.92
N PHE A 24 0.47 -7.62 7.24
CA PHE A 24 1.39 -6.59 6.77
C PHE A 24 2.18 -5.88 7.88
N GLN A 25 1.68 -5.89 9.12
CA GLN A 25 2.25 -5.12 10.23
C GLN A 25 3.64 -5.60 10.70
N PHE A 26 4.10 -6.76 10.23
CA PHE A 26 5.47 -7.23 10.47
C PHE A 26 6.52 -6.31 9.87
N ILE A 27 6.23 -5.55 8.80
CA ILE A 27 7.16 -4.55 8.28
C ILE A 27 6.88 -3.22 8.99
N SER A 28 7.82 -2.77 9.80
CA SER A 28 7.76 -1.47 10.46
C SER A 28 9.04 -0.69 10.26
N VAL A 29 9.02 0.60 10.61
CA VAL A 29 10.22 1.44 10.55
C VAL A 29 10.42 2.24 11.85
N VAL A 30 9.52 2.07 12.82
CA VAL A 30 9.56 2.78 14.10
C VAL A 30 10.24 1.96 15.19
N GLU A 31 10.97 2.65 16.06
CA GLU A 31 11.63 2.13 17.26
C GLU A 31 10.67 1.70 18.37
N ASP A 32 9.36 1.93 18.22
CA ASP A 32 8.42 1.67 19.30
C ASP A 32 8.19 0.17 19.47
N ALA A 33 8.95 -0.38 20.41
CA ALA A 33 8.64 -1.58 21.17
C ALA A 33 7.30 -1.37 21.91
N SER A 34 6.18 -1.37 21.18
CA SER A 34 4.88 -1.54 21.81
C SER A 34 4.86 -2.91 22.49
N PRO A 35 4.55 -3.02 23.79
CA PRO A 35 4.46 -4.31 24.45
C PRO A 35 3.37 -5.14 23.74
N GLY A 36 3.77 -6.29 23.17
CA GLY A 36 2.87 -7.20 22.45
C GLY A 36 3.16 -7.39 20.96
N LYS A 37 4.06 -6.61 20.36
CA LYS A 37 4.43 -6.81 18.95
C LYS A 37 5.48 -7.92 18.81
N ILE A 38 5.05 -9.08 18.33
CA ILE A 38 5.91 -10.25 18.10
C ILE A 38 6.59 -10.07 16.73
N GLY A 39 7.93 -10.09 16.69
CA GLY A 39 8.72 -10.29 15.46
C GLY A 39 8.40 -9.35 14.28
N GLY A 40 9.10 -8.22 14.20
CA GLY A 40 8.99 -7.27 13.08
C GLY A 40 10.32 -7.02 12.37
N LEU A 41 10.24 -6.62 11.10
CA LEU A 41 11.35 -6.13 10.29
C LEU A 41 11.39 -4.61 10.37
N VAL A 42 12.55 -4.06 10.70
CA VAL A 42 12.83 -2.62 10.64
C VAL A 42 13.62 -2.31 9.37
N VAL A 43 13.00 -1.62 8.41
CA VAL A 43 13.55 -1.39 7.05
C VAL A 43 13.56 0.10 6.67
N PRO A 44 14.44 0.92 7.29
CA PRO A 44 14.37 2.37 7.22
C PRO A 44 14.64 2.98 5.85
N ASN A 45 15.23 2.21 4.92
CA ASN A 45 15.60 2.67 3.58
C ASN A 45 14.82 1.94 2.48
N LEU A 46 13.69 1.29 2.81
CA LEU A 46 12.95 0.49 1.84
C LEU A 46 12.29 1.36 0.76
N ARG A 47 12.69 1.15 -0.50
CA ARG A 47 12.20 1.88 -1.68
C ARG A 47 11.35 1.02 -2.58
N VAL A 48 11.58 -0.29 -2.62
CA VAL A 48 10.82 -1.21 -3.47
C VAL A 48 10.27 -2.35 -2.64
N LEU A 49 8.96 -2.52 -2.69
CA LEU A 49 8.25 -3.61 -2.04
C LEU A 49 7.51 -4.44 -3.09
N LYS A 50 7.76 -5.74 -3.12
CA LYS A 50 7.05 -6.70 -3.97
C LYS A 50 6.46 -7.81 -3.11
N LEU A 51 5.16 -8.03 -3.29
CA LEU A 51 4.36 -9.00 -2.54
C LEU A 51 3.64 -9.88 -3.55
N LEU A 52 4.08 -11.14 -3.65
CA LEU A 52 3.73 -12.02 -4.76
C LEU A 52 3.19 -13.35 -4.21
N SER A 53 1.98 -13.72 -4.59
CA SER A 53 1.33 -14.98 -4.21
C SER A 53 1.38 -15.21 -2.70
N LEU A 54 0.81 -14.28 -1.94
CA LEU A 54 0.73 -14.34 -0.48
C LEU A 54 -0.73 -14.59 -0.09
N PRO A 55 -1.16 -15.86 -0.01
CA PRO A 55 -2.58 -16.21 0.03
C PRO A 55 -3.26 -15.79 1.32
N LYS A 56 -2.57 -15.84 2.47
CA LYS A 56 -3.11 -15.42 3.77
C LYS A 56 -2.86 -13.95 4.09
N LEU A 57 -2.11 -13.22 3.24
CA LEU A 57 -1.72 -11.85 3.55
C LEU A 57 -2.95 -10.95 3.58
N SER A 58 -3.25 -10.49 4.79
CA SER A 58 -4.36 -9.63 5.11
C SER A 58 -3.84 -8.37 5.81
N GLY A 59 -4.70 -7.35 5.89
CA GLY A 59 -4.32 -6.05 6.45
C GLY A 59 -3.95 -5.03 5.38
N THR A 60 -3.36 -3.93 5.82
CA THR A 60 -3.12 -2.73 5.02
C THR A 60 -1.75 -2.14 5.36
N LEU A 61 -1.16 -1.36 4.45
CA LEU A 61 -0.04 -0.50 4.75
C LEU A 61 -0.55 0.64 5.64
N CYS A 62 -0.60 0.39 6.94
CA CYS A 62 -1.34 1.22 7.89
C CYS A 62 -0.45 2.17 8.69
N LYS A 63 0.89 2.09 8.60
CA LYS A 63 1.77 2.83 9.52
C LYS A 63 3.14 3.21 8.94
N GLY A 64 3.58 4.43 9.27
CA GLY A 64 4.98 4.78 9.47
C GLY A 64 5.78 5.21 8.25
N GLN A 65 7.11 5.12 8.37
CA GLN A 65 8.11 5.61 7.41
C GLN A 65 8.00 5.01 5.99
N LEU A 66 7.27 3.90 5.78
CA LEU A 66 7.06 3.38 4.42
C LEU A 66 6.37 4.42 3.52
N TYR A 67 5.55 5.30 4.11
CA TYR A 67 4.95 6.43 3.40
C TYR A 67 6.01 7.41 2.86
N THR A 68 7.16 7.50 3.53
CA THR A 68 8.22 8.45 3.16
C THR A 68 9.36 7.80 2.40
N THR A 69 9.57 6.49 2.45
CA THR A 69 10.70 5.83 1.78
C THR A 69 10.30 5.11 0.49
N LEU A 70 9.07 4.58 0.43
CA LEU A 70 8.64 3.71 -0.65
C LEU A 70 8.47 4.49 -1.95
N ARG A 71 9.00 3.92 -3.03
CA ARG A 71 8.94 4.44 -4.40
C ARG A 71 8.20 3.51 -5.34
N GLU A 72 8.32 2.21 -5.15
CA GLU A 72 7.70 1.22 -6.00
C GLU A 72 6.98 0.17 -5.16
N LEU A 73 5.72 -0.07 -5.49
CA LEU A 73 4.92 -1.14 -4.91
C LEU A 73 4.40 -2.07 -5.99
N THR A 74 4.63 -3.37 -5.81
CA THR A 74 3.99 -4.43 -6.61
C THR A 74 3.27 -5.41 -5.69
N ILE A 75 1.99 -5.64 -5.94
CA ILE A 75 1.19 -6.68 -5.28
C ILE A 75 0.60 -7.57 -6.37
N SER A 76 0.79 -8.88 -6.27
CA SER A 76 0.27 -9.84 -7.25
C SER A 76 -0.26 -11.08 -6.56
N ASP A 77 -1.48 -11.51 -6.92
CA ASP A 77 -2.09 -12.76 -6.41
C ASP A 77 -2.14 -12.83 -4.86
N CYS A 78 -2.39 -11.68 -4.22
CA CYS A 78 -2.64 -11.61 -2.78
C CYS A 78 -4.14 -11.50 -2.54
N ARG A 79 -4.79 -12.63 -2.27
CA ARG A 79 -6.25 -12.75 -2.36
C ARG A 79 -7.00 -12.16 -1.17
N GLU A 80 -6.40 -12.12 0.01
CA GLU A 80 -7.02 -11.58 1.23
C GLU A 80 -6.85 -10.06 1.41
N VAL A 81 -6.06 -9.42 0.54
CA VAL A 81 -5.85 -7.97 0.59
C VAL A 81 -7.10 -7.24 0.09
N LYS A 82 -7.71 -6.42 0.96
CA LYS A 82 -8.90 -5.61 0.64
C LYS A 82 -8.57 -4.16 0.33
N GLU A 83 -7.55 -3.61 0.97
CA GLU A 83 -7.08 -2.24 0.79
C GLU A 83 -5.54 -2.25 0.81
N VAL A 84 -4.89 -1.39 0.02
CA VAL A 84 -3.42 -1.34 -0.02
C VAL A 84 -2.87 -0.34 0.99
N PHE A 85 -3.30 0.91 0.91
CA PHE A 85 -2.89 2.00 1.82
C PHE A 85 -4.08 2.50 2.61
N ARG A 86 -3.89 2.71 3.92
CA ARG A 86 -4.90 3.28 4.80
C ARG A 86 -4.35 4.52 5.50
N PHE A 87 -4.91 5.68 5.18
CA PHE A 87 -4.52 6.97 5.74
C PHE A 87 -5.34 7.29 6.99
N ASP A 88 -4.69 7.82 8.02
CA ASP A 88 -5.37 8.32 9.22
C ASP A 88 -5.03 9.80 9.44
N PRO A 89 -5.99 10.72 9.22
CA PRO A 89 -5.79 12.15 9.44
C PRO A 89 -5.39 12.51 10.87
N SER A 90 -5.70 11.66 11.86
CA SER A 90 -5.37 11.91 13.27
C SER A 90 -3.92 11.55 13.62
N GLN A 91 -3.28 10.67 12.84
CA GLN A 91 -1.94 10.14 13.12
C GLN A 91 -0.88 10.66 12.15
N HIS A 92 -1.31 11.25 11.03
CA HIS A 92 -0.42 11.63 9.96
C HIS A 92 -0.66 13.08 9.54
N SER A 93 0.36 13.91 9.76
CA SER A 93 0.38 15.29 9.28
C SER A 93 0.56 15.36 7.75
N GLN A 94 0.95 14.25 7.11
CA GLN A 94 1.22 14.18 5.68
C GLN A 94 0.10 13.46 4.93
N SER A 95 -0.44 14.15 3.94
CA SER A 95 -1.38 13.61 2.97
C SER A 95 -0.61 12.85 1.87
N GLY A 96 -0.91 11.56 1.68
CA GLY A 96 -0.33 10.74 0.61
C GLY A 96 1.03 10.09 0.90
N VAL A 97 1.67 9.53 -0.14
CA VAL A 97 2.98 8.86 -0.10
C VAL A 97 3.93 9.66 -1.00
N PRO A 98 4.64 10.68 -0.48
CA PRO A 98 5.30 11.70 -1.31
C PRO A 98 6.38 11.17 -2.26
N ASN A 99 6.97 10.02 -1.94
CA ASN A 99 8.04 9.42 -2.75
C ASN A 99 7.57 8.29 -3.66
N LEU A 100 6.29 7.93 -3.65
CA LEU A 100 5.75 6.87 -4.49
C LEU A 100 5.81 7.27 -5.96
N GLU A 101 6.47 6.46 -6.78
CA GLU A 101 6.65 6.66 -8.21
C GLU A 101 5.82 5.67 -9.04
N SER A 102 5.61 4.45 -8.54
CA SER A 102 4.88 3.40 -9.27
C SER A 102 4.10 2.46 -8.35
N VAL A 103 2.84 2.19 -8.72
CA VAL A 103 1.99 1.17 -8.09
C VAL A 103 1.53 0.18 -9.14
N ARG A 104 1.72 -1.12 -8.89
CA ARG A 104 1.19 -2.21 -9.70
C ARG A 104 0.46 -3.21 -8.82
N VAL A 105 -0.82 -3.44 -9.09
CA VAL A 105 -1.63 -4.44 -8.38
C VAL A 105 -2.30 -5.36 -9.39
N LYS A 106 -2.12 -6.66 -9.22
CA LYS A 106 -2.59 -7.68 -10.17
C LYS A 106 -3.20 -8.89 -9.47
N ASP A 107 -4.28 -9.45 -10.03
CA ASP A 107 -4.84 -10.74 -9.61
C ASP A 107 -5.26 -10.80 -8.11
N CYS A 108 -5.56 -9.66 -7.49
CA CYS A 108 -6.02 -9.60 -6.09
C CYS A 108 -7.55 -9.64 -6.02
N GLY A 109 -8.11 -10.83 -5.80
CA GLY A 109 -9.55 -11.09 -5.91
C GLY A 109 -10.45 -10.34 -4.92
N ASN A 110 -9.97 -10.01 -3.72
CA ASN A 110 -10.74 -9.28 -2.72
C ASN A 110 -10.41 -7.79 -2.62
N LEU A 111 -9.54 -7.25 -3.49
CA LEU A 111 -9.13 -5.86 -3.39
C LEU A 111 -10.29 -4.93 -3.79
N GLU A 112 -10.69 -4.06 -2.87
CA GLU A 112 -11.82 -3.14 -3.03
C GLU A 112 -11.36 -1.72 -3.37
N MET A 113 -10.25 -1.27 -2.78
CA MET A 113 -9.66 0.06 -2.97
C MET A 113 -8.13 0.03 -2.92
N ILE A 114 -7.48 1.00 -3.57
CA ILE A 114 -6.02 1.17 -3.48
C ILE A 114 -5.66 2.04 -2.28
N PHE A 115 -6.32 3.19 -2.16
CA PHE A 115 -6.14 4.12 -1.06
C PHE A 115 -7.46 4.20 -0.27
N SER A 116 -7.39 4.17 1.05
CA SER A 116 -8.53 4.30 1.96
C SER A 116 -8.22 5.27 3.10
N SER A 117 -9.25 5.73 3.82
CA SER A 117 -9.11 6.61 4.99
C SER A 117 -9.77 5.98 6.21
N SER A 118 -9.16 6.10 7.39
CA SER A 118 -9.65 5.53 8.66
C SER A 118 -11.06 6.02 9.04
N ASN A 119 -11.38 7.26 8.70
CA ASN A 119 -12.63 7.93 9.05
C ASN A 119 -13.67 7.98 7.91
N ASN A 120 -13.44 7.31 6.78
CA ASN A 120 -14.28 7.40 5.58
C ASN A 120 -14.58 8.84 5.10
N SER A 121 -13.79 9.82 5.54
CA SER A 121 -13.99 11.21 5.15
C SER A 121 -13.65 11.39 3.68
N ARG A 122 -14.64 11.82 2.89
CA ARG A 122 -14.45 12.17 1.48
C ARG A 122 -13.70 13.50 1.30
N ASN A 123 -13.48 14.23 2.40
CA ASN A 123 -12.84 15.55 2.38
C ASN A 123 -11.31 15.48 2.48
N LEU A 124 -10.75 14.30 2.71
CA LEU A 124 -9.31 14.12 2.69
C LEU A 124 -8.83 14.14 1.23
N ILE A 125 -7.93 15.07 0.95
CA ILE A 125 -7.21 15.14 -0.32
C ILE A 125 -5.92 14.37 -0.11
N LEU A 126 -5.58 13.44 -1.00
CA LEU A 126 -4.30 12.73 -0.99
C LEU A 126 -3.39 13.25 -2.11
N VAL A 127 -2.16 13.62 -1.76
CA VAL A 127 -1.19 14.17 -2.71
C VAL A 127 -0.08 13.17 -3.02
N PHE A 128 0.11 12.87 -4.30
CA PHE A 128 1.13 11.96 -4.82
C PHE A 128 2.01 12.68 -5.86
N PRO A 129 2.92 13.57 -5.40
CA PRO A 129 3.63 14.49 -6.28
C PRO A 129 4.63 13.81 -7.23
N LYS A 130 5.00 12.54 -6.97
CA LYS A 130 5.97 11.78 -7.76
C LYS A 130 5.38 10.56 -8.47
N LEU A 131 4.09 10.27 -8.30
CA LEU A 131 3.48 9.07 -8.86
C LEU A 131 3.39 9.21 -10.37
N LYS A 132 4.09 8.33 -11.09
CA LYS A 132 4.20 8.33 -12.56
C LYS A 132 3.32 7.25 -13.20
N SER A 133 3.17 6.11 -12.53
CA SER A 133 2.49 4.94 -13.08
C SER A 133 1.57 4.26 -12.08
N LEU A 134 0.33 3.99 -12.50
CA LEU A 134 -0.64 3.17 -11.79
C LEU A 134 -1.14 2.05 -12.71
N GLY A 135 -0.90 0.79 -12.33
CA GLY A 135 -1.33 -0.39 -13.08
C GLY A 135 -2.20 -1.31 -12.23
N LEU A 136 -3.47 -1.45 -12.60
CA LEU A 136 -4.50 -2.23 -11.91
C LEU A 136 -5.06 -3.28 -12.88
N ILE A 137 -4.81 -4.55 -12.60
CA ILE A 137 -5.09 -5.63 -13.57
C ILE A 137 -5.79 -6.79 -12.88
N ASN A 138 -6.92 -7.23 -13.43
CA ASN A 138 -7.67 -8.39 -12.94
C ASN A 138 -8.05 -8.26 -11.45
N LEU A 139 -8.82 -7.22 -11.14
CA LEU A 139 -9.27 -6.90 -9.78
C LEU A 139 -10.79 -6.90 -9.74
N PRO A 140 -11.44 -8.08 -9.60
CA PRO A 140 -12.88 -8.22 -9.79
C PRO A 140 -13.71 -7.45 -8.76
N LYS A 141 -13.21 -7.22 -7.53
CA LYS A 141 -13.91 -6.44 -6.49
C LYS A 141 -13.48 -4.98 -6.41
N LEU A 142 -12.51 -4.54 -7.22
CA LEU A 142 -12.07 -3.15 -7.21
C LEU A 142 -13.20 -2.27 -7.70
N TRP A 143 -13.67 -1.36 -6.85
CA TRP A 143 -14.77 -0.48 -7.19
C TRP A 143 -14.38 1.01 -7.23
N SER A 144 -13.25 1.39 -6.63
CA SER A 144 -12.67 2.75 -6.68
C SER A 144 -11.16 2.74 -6.41
N ILE A 145 -10.40 3.72 -6.92
CA ILE A 145 -8.99 3.90 -6.51
C ILE A 145 -8.94 4.57 -5.13
N TYR A 146 -9.77 5.59 -4.93
CA TYR A 146 -9.94 6.35 -3.69
C TYR A 146 -11.29 7.07 -3.64
N ARG A 147 -11.94 7.14 -2.47
CA ARG A 147 -13.24 7.84 -2.30
C ARG A 147 -13.17 9.37 -2.31
N GLY A 148 -11.99 9.97 -2.15
CA GLY A 148 -11.79 11.41 -2.12
C GLY A 148 -11.05 11.91 -3.36
N VAL A 149 -10.31 13.01 -3.22
CA VAL A 149 -9.53 13.60 -4.32
C VAL A 149 -8.09 13.09 -4.28
N LEU A 150 -7.59 12.61 -5.42
CA LEU A 150 -6.17 12.29 -5.63
C LEU A 150 -5.52 13.37 -6.48
N LEU A 151 -4.52 14.07 -5.93
CA LEU A 151 -3.70 15.03 -6.66
C LEU A 151 -2.39 14.35 -7.09
N CYS A 152 -2.27 14.04 -8.38
CA CYS A 152 -1.16 13.27 -8.95
C CYS A 152 -0.44 14.06 -10.06
N SER A 153 0.37 15.06 -9.71
CA SER A 153 0.97 16.01 -10.66
C SER A 153 1.94 15.41 -11.69
N CYS A 154 2.43 14.18 -11.49
CA CYS A 154 3.41 13.54 -12.37
C CYS A 154 2.88 12.26 -13.03
N ILE A 155 1.57 11.98 -12.93
CA ILE A 155 1.02 10.74 -13.48
C ILE A 155 1.06 10.81 -15.00
N VAL A 156 1.71 9.83 -15.62
CA VAL A 156 1.83 9.73 -17.09
C VAL A 156 1.23 8.44 -17.62
N LYS A 157 0.96 7.47 -16.75
CA LYS A 157 0.46 6.15 -17.15
C LYS A 157 -0.54 5.60 -16.16
N ILE A 158 -1.74 5.31 -16.66
CA ILE A 158 -2.77 4.60 -15.92
C ILE A 158 -3.23 3.43 -16.79
N ILE A 159 -3.14 2.21 -16.25
CA ILE A 159 -3.67 1.01 -16.86
C ILE A 159 -4.66 0.41 -15.89
N ILE A 160 -5.91 0.28 -16.32
CA ILE A 160 -6.96 -0.44 -15.59
C ILE A 160 -7.54 -1.45 -16.57
N SER A 161 -7.41 -2.74 -16.27
CA SER A 161 -7.85 -3.81 -17.17
C SER A 161 -8.42 -4.97 -16.36
N LEU A 162 -9.49 -5.59 -16.86
CA LEU A 162 -10.16 -6.70 -16.17
C LEU A 162 -10.63 -6.34 -14.74
N CYS A 163 -11.13 -5.12 -14.55
CA CYS A 163 -11.70 -4.63 -13.29
C CYS A 163 -13.21 -4.33 -13.49
N PRO A 164 -14.08 -5.34 -13.59
CA PRO A 164 -15.48 -5.19 -14.00
C PRO A 164 -16.32 -4.28 -13.08
N ASN A 165 -15.96 -4.19 -11.79
CA ASN A 165 -16.67 -3.36 -10.81
C ASN A 165 -16.11 -1.94 -10.67
N TYR A 166 -15.02 -1.61 -11.39
CA TYR A 166 -14.40 -0.29 -11.27
C TYR A 166 -15.30 0.77 -11.90
N ARG A 167 -15.76 1.74 -11.10
CA ARG A 167 -16.57 2.88 -11.57
C ARG A 167 -15.70 4.12 -11.52
N ARG A 168 -15.52 4.77 -12.67
CA ARG A 168 -14.80 6.04 -12.78
C ARG A 168 -15.65 7.16 -12.17
N VAL A 169 -15.54 7.36 -10.86
CA VAL A 169 -15.85 8.66 -10.27
C VAL A 169 -14.71 9.61 -10.69
N GLU A 170 -14.88 10.91 -10.69
CA GLU A 170 -13.90 11.92 -11.13
C GLU A 170 -12.67 11.96 -10.18
N GLU A 171 -11.91 10.86 -10.09
CA GLU A 171 -10.93 10.56 -9.06
C GLU A 171 -9.54 11.17 -9.32
N LEU A 172 -9.29 11.68 -10.54
CA LEU A 172 -7.97 12.11 -11.00
C LEU A 172 -8.09 13.48 -11.67
N SER A 173 -7.61 14.52 -11.00
CA SER A 173 -7.47 15.89 -11.51
C SER A 173 -6.02 16.35 -11.54
#